data_AF-A0A4R4L189-F1
#
_entry.id   AF-A0A4R4L189-F1
#
_cell.length_a   1.000
_cell.length_b   1.000
_cell.length_c   1.000
_cell.angle_alpha   90.00
_cell.angle_beta   90.00
_cell.angle_gamma   90.00
#
_symmetry.space_group_name_H-M   'P 1'
#
loop_
_entity.id
_entity.type
_entity.pdbx_description
1 polymer ?
#
loop_
_entity_poly.entity_id
_entity_poly.type
_entity_poly.pdbx_seq_one_letter_code
_entity_poly.pdbx_strand_id
1 'polypeptide(L)'
;VVDEASTRTYPGLSHEPVHLPLSGGGRGGGGEQTIYNPAGGSPAAISAVPGLGALGSLGSDGAFGSAGALGRQVPGERPGQFAVFETPPLERAVRLTGAASVRLRVDGDGPLFAKLYDVAPGSGGGSATLARRLAAPFRVSPGRDVTVALPAMDYRFDRGHRLRLVIATTDLGFATPAKPASYKVRVVSPLAVPTVPALTTAPTPLPAWVWALPVAAITLALLILIPGRRRPGPERDSDVPLEITGLTKAYKNGHLAVADLSFRVEKGHVLGLLGPNGAGKTTTLRMLMGLIHPDSGEMRIFGHRVYPGAPVLARLGSFVEGPGFLPHLTGRDNLDLYWRATGRPLNEAHLDEALQIADLGSALDRPVRTYSQGMRQRLAIAQAMLGLPDLLVLDEPTNGLDPPQIREMREVLVRYAAAGRTVIVSSHLLAEVEQTCTHAVVMAGGRRVAAGPVAEITGSGRRLEDAFLEIIGETS
;
A
#
# COMPACT_ATOMS: atom_id res chain seq x y z
N VAL A 1 -5.21 -21.98 33.76
CA VAL A 1 -4.89 -23.07 34.71
C VAL A 1 -3.80 -22.51 35.60
N VAL A 2 -4.03 -22.44 36.91
CA VAL A 2 -2.99 -21.99 37.84
C VAL A 2 -2.05 -23.18 38.01
N ASP A 3 -0.85 -23.11 37.45
CA ASP A 3 0.12 -24.20 37.59
C ASP A 3 0.53 -24.33 39.07
N GLU A 4 0.69 -25.58 39.53
CA GLU A 4 0.97 -25.93 40.92
C GLU A 4 2.28 -25.29 41.40
N ALA A 5 2.20 -24.45 42.43
CA ALA A 5 3.37 -23.95 43.12
C ALA A 5 3.87 -25.03 44.09
N SER A 6 5.13 -25.45 43.94
CA SER A 6 5.73 -26.49 44.79
C SER A 6 6.78 -25.91 45.73
N THR A 7 6.83 -26.47 46.95
CA THR A 7 7.86 -26.23 47.95
C THR A 7 8.14 -27.56 48.67
N ARG A 8 9.39 -27.79 49.07
CA ARG A 8 9.78 -29.01 49.81
C ARG A 8 9.39 -28.98 51.29
N THR A 9 9.07 -27.80 51.82
CA THR A 9 8.69 -27.57 53.22
C THR A 9 7.60 -26.51 53.31
N TYR A 10 6.64 -26.68 54.22
CA TYR A 10 5.63 -25.67 54.51
C TYR A 10 6.33 -24.44 55.12
N PRO A 11 6.24 -23.25 54.51
CA PRO A 11 7.01 -22.09 54.95
C PRO A 11 6.60 -21.56 56.33
N GLY A 12 5.47 -21.99 56.89
CA GLY A 12 4.99 -21.51 58.19
C GLY A 12 4.52 -20.04 58.14
N LEU A 13 3.91 -19.58 59.23
CA LEU A 13 3.45 -18.18 59.41
C LEU A 13 4.56 -17.26 59.96
N SER A 14 5.76 -17.79 60.18
CA SER A 14 6.83 -17.17 60.97
C SER A 14 8.03 -16.69 60.14
N HIS A 15 7.98 -16.75 58.81
CA HIS A 15 9.06 -16.17 58.01
C HIS A 15 9.08 -14.64 58.17
N GLU A 16 10.22 -14.12 58.61
CA GLU A 16 10.42 -12.67 58.75
C GLU A 16 10.28 -11.99 57.37
N PRO A 17 9.39 -11.00 57.25
CA PRO A 17 9.23 -10.27 56.00
C PRO A 17 10.49 -9.48 55.66
N VAL A 18 10.79 -9.36 54.37
CA VAL A 18 11.85 -8.48 53.90
C VAL A 18 11.36 -7.04 54.05
N HIS A 19 12.04 -6.25 54.88
CA HIS A 19 11.73 -4.85 55.06
C HIS A 19 12.49 -3.99 54.05
N LEU A 20 11.77 -3.38 53.11
CA LEU A 20 12.34 -2.52 52.09
C LEU A 20 12.12 -1.04 52.44
N PRO A 21 13.18 -0.22 52.55
CA PRO A 21 13.01 1.20 52.84
C PRO A 21 12.32 1.90 51.66
N LEU A 22 11.36 2.78 51.97
CA LEU A 22 10.64 3.59 51.00
C LEU A 22 11.12 5.04 51.10
N SER A 23 11.37 5.66 49.94
CA SER A 23 11.74 7.06 49.81
C SER A 23 10.68 7.82 49.01
N GLY A 24 10.22 8.96 49.53
CA GLY A 24 9.33 9.87 48.81
C GLY A 24 10.13 10.68 47.80
N GLY A 25 9.56 10.96 46.62
CA GLY A 25 10.22 11.62 45.49
C GLY A 25 10.63 13.09 45.66
N GLY A 26 10.68 13.62 46.89
CA GLY A 26 11.26 14.93 47.22
C GLY A 26 12.69 14.77 47.75
N ARG A 27 13.56 15.76 47.53
CA ARG A 27 14.91 15.78 48.12
C ARG A 27 14.81 15.69 49.66
N GLY A 28 15.03 14.49 50.22
CA GLY A 28 14.98 14.19 51.65
C GLY A 28 14.08 13.00 51.97
N GLY A 29 14.68 11.86 52.33
CA GLY A 29 13.96 10.62 52.64
C GLY A 29 12.84 10.81 53.65
N GLY A 30 11.61 10.48 53.24
CA GLY A 30 10.40 10.58 54.06
C GLY A 30 9.55 11.84 53.84
N GLY A 31 9.75 12.56 52.74
CA GLY A 31 8.97 13.77 52.40
C GLY A 31 7.47 13.51 52.32
N GLU A 32 6.71 14.29 53.11
CA GLU A 32 5.26 14.39 53.06
C GLU A 32 4.81 14.84 51.67
N GLN A 33 3.82 14.16 51.09
CA GLN A 33 3.27 14.50 49.77
C GLN A 33 1.80 14.87 49.91
N THR A 34 1.43 16.02 49.36
CA THR A 34 0.04 16.48 49.28
C THR A 34 -0.59 15.98 48.00
N ILE A 35 -1.73 15.30 48.12
CA ILE A 35 -2.52 14.79 47.00
C ILE A 35 -3.94 15.35 47.09
N TYR A 36 -4.55 15.60 45.93
CA TYR A 36 -5.86 16.22 45.84
C TYR A 36 -6.89 15.22 45.32
N ASN A 37 -8.10 15.30 45.87
CA ASN A 37 -9.26 14.58 45.38
C ASN A 37 -10.28 15.60 44.86
N PRO A 38 -10.47 15.73 43.53
CA PRO A 38 -11.50 16.60 42.98
C PRO A 38 -12.89 16.07 43.32
N ALA A 39 -13.91 16.94 43.29
CA ALA A 39 -15.30 16.55 43.53
C ALA A 39 -15.71 15.38 42.62
N GLY A 40 -16.14 14.26 43.23
CA GLY A 40 -16.57 13.07 42.48
C GLY A 40 -15.43 12.32 41.77
N GLY A 41 -14.16 12.56 42.12
CA GLY A 41 -13.01 11.80 41.65
C GLY A 41 -12.81 11.81 40.13
N SER A 42 -13.31 12.85 39.46
CA SER A 42 -13.31 12.92 37.99
C SER A 42 -12.07 13.64 37.46
N PRO A 43 -11.31 13.04 36.54
CA PRO A 43 -11.41 11.67 36.02
C PRO A 43 -10.76 10.62 36.92
N ALA A 44 -11.36 9.43 37.04
CA ALA A 44 -10.86 8.34 37.89
C ALA A 44 -9.62 7.64 37.29
N ALA A 45 -8.74 7.13 38.16
CA ALA A 45 -7.60 6.28 37.77
C ALA A 45 -8.07 4.89 37.33
N ILE A 46 -7.40 4.29 36.33
CA ILE A 46 -7.76 3.01 35.73
C ILE A 46 -6.76 1.93 36.16
N SER A 47 -7.16 1.05 37.08
CA SER A 47 -6.32 -0.04 37.59
C SER A 47 -6.56 -1.40 36.91
N ALA A 48 -7.78 -1.63 36.41
CA ALA A 48 -8.18 -2.90 35.85
C ALA A 48 -9.19 -2.71 34.71
N VAL A 49 -8.77 -2.95 33.48
CA VAL A 49 -9.69 -3.22 32.36
C VAL A 49 -9.31 -4.58 31.76
N PRO A 50 -10.19 -5.59 31.83
CA PRO A 50 -9.98 -6.86 31.15
C PRO A 50 -9.80 -6.65 29.64
N GLY A 51 -8.81 -7.30 29.02
CA GLY A 51 -8.63 -7.33 27.56
C GLY A 51 -7.83 -6.19 26.92
N LEU A 52 -7.78 -4.98 27.49
CA LEU A 52 -7.09 -3.83 26.88
C LEU A 52 -5.62 -3.63 27.30
N GLY A 53 -5.21 -4.22 28.44
CA GLY A 53 -3.86 -4.03 28.99
C GLY A 53 -2.71 -4.65 28.18
N ALA A 54 -2.98 -5.49 27.19
CA ALA A 54 -1.94 -6.04 26.29
C ALA A 54 -1.54 -5.05 25.18
N LEU A 55 -2.41 -4.10 24.82
CA LEU A 55 -2.13 -3.08 23.81
C LEU A 55 -1.36 -1.89 24.39
N GLY A 56 -1.55 -1.59 25.68
CA GLY A 56 -0.83 -0.51 26.37
C GLY A 56 0.68 -0.74 26.50
N SER A 57 1.13 -1.99 26.66
CA SER A 57 2.56 -2.34 26.69
C SER A 57 3.18 -2.45 25.29
N LEU A 58 2.38 -2.67 24.25
CA LEU A 58 2.85 -2.63 22.85
C LEU A 58 3.11 -1.20 22.36
N GLY A 59 2.44 -0.22 22.96
CA GLY A 59 2.62 1.20 22.64
C GLY A 59 3.88 1.85 23.23
N SER A 60 4.51 1.25 24.25
CA SER A 60 5.73 1.79 24.86
C SER A 60 7.02 1.30 24.20
N ASP A 61 7.01 0.11 23.58
CA ASP A 61 8.21 -0.50 22.95
C ASP A 61 8.10 -0.63 21.41
N GLY A 62 6.96 -0.24 20.81
CA GLY A 62 6.73 -0.26 19.37
C GLY A 62 6.81 1.13 18.71
N ALA A 63 7.07 1.16 17.40
CA ALA A 63 7.32 2.33 16.54
C ALA A 63 6.23 3.44 16.49
N PHE A 64 5.22 3.40 17.36
CA PHE A 64 4.14 4.39 17.48
C PHE A 64 4.14 5.15 18.82
N GLY A 65 5.14 4.93 19.70
CA GLY A 65 5.17 5.44 21.09
C GLY A 65 5.87 6.78 21.36
N SER A 66 6.13 7.63 20.36
CA SER A 66 7.00 8.81 20.52
C SER A 66 6.37 10.04 21.22
N ALA A 67 5.26 9.90 21.95
CA ALA A 67 4.59 11.03 22.61
C ALA A 67 4.72 11.07 24.15
N GLY A 68 5.46 10.14 24.77
CA GLY A 68 5.49 9.96 26.23
C GLY A 68 6.72 10.46 26.99
N ALA A 69 7.64 11.20 26.35
CA ALA A 69 8.97 11.47 26.90
C ALA A 69 9.06 12.59 27.96
N LEU A 70 7.94 13.20 28.40
CA LEU A 70 7.95 14.30 29.35
C LEU A 70 7.04 14.02 30.55
N GLY A 71 7.57 13.27 31.52
CA GLY A 71 7.02 13.20 32.89
C GLY A 71 7.12 11.82 33.54
N ARG A 72 7.28 11.78 34.87
CA ARG A 72 7.11 10.58 35.72
C ARG A 72 5.63 10.15 35.73
N GLN A 73 5.06 9.82 34.57
CA GLN A 73 3.68 9.37 34.47
C GLN A 73 3.61 7.90 34.88
N VAL A 74 2.80 7.62 35.91
CA VAL A 74 2.43 6.25 36.27
C VAL A 74 1.27 5.85 35.35
N PRO A 75 1.37 4.77 34.57
CA PRO A 75 0.30 4.36 33.66
C PRO A 75 -1.03 4.18 34.42
N GLY A 76 -2.06 4.92 33.99
CA GLY A 76 -3.41 4.85 34.57
C GLY A 76 -3.71 5.82 35.71
N GLU A 77 -2.73 6.58 36.22
CA GLU A 77 -2.88 7.53 37.33
C GLU A 77 -2.97 9.00 36.86
N ARG A 78 -3.65 9.84 37.63
CA ARG A 78 -3.86 11.27 37.29
C ARG A 78 -2.88 12.19 38.02
N PRO A 79 -2.14 13.08 37.33
CA PRO A 79 -1.22 14.00 37.99
C PRO A 79 -1.88 14.79 39.13
N GLY A 80 -1.20 14.86 40.29
CA GLY A 80 -1.69 15.57 41.47
C GLY A 80 -2.72 14.82 42.33
N GLN A 81 -3.16 13.63 41.91
CA GLN A 81 -4.13 12.80 42.64
C GLN A 81 -3.50 11.55 43.29
N PHE A 82 -2.17 11.43 43.27
CA PHE A 82 -1.46 10.30 43.85
C PHE A 82 -0.13 10.70 44.47
N ALA A 83 0.28 9.95 45.50
CA ALA A 83 1.58 10.05 46.15
C ALA A 83 2.42 8.84 45.78
N VAL A 84 3.72 9.05 45.56
CA VAL A 84 4.65 8.01 45.12
C VAL A 84 5.77 7.82 46.12
N PHE A 85 5.97 6.56 46.52
CA PHE A 85 7.08 6.15 47.36
C PHE A 85 7.82 4.97 46.71
N GLU A 86 9.13 5.07 46.57
CA GLU A 86 9.94 4.10 45.85
C GLU A 86 11.03 3.51 46.73
N THR A 87 11.32 2.23 46.52
CA THR A 87 12.51 1.60 47.09
C THR A 87 13.78 2.00 46.32
N PRO A 88 14.96 1.87 46.95
CA PRO A 88 16.21 1.72 46.21
C PRO A 88 16.14 0.55 45.21
N PRO A 89 17.01 0.53 44.19
CA PRO A 89 17.12 -0.64 43.30
C PRO A 89 17.38 -1.89 44.12
N LEU A 90 16.65 -2.96 43.82
CA LEU A 90 16.82 -4.23 44.51
C LEU A 90 18.21 -4.82 44.23
N GLU A 91 18.97 -5.13 45.27
CA GLU A 91 20.29 -5.77 45.14
C GLU A 91 20.20 -7.23 44.68
N ARG A 92 19.08 -7.90 45.00
CA ARG A 92 18.74 -9.27 44.63
C ARG A 92 17.27 -9.36 44.23
N ALA A 93 16.90 -10.35 43.42
CA ALA A 93 15.50 -10.59 43.10
C ALA A 93 14.70 -10.91 44.37
N VAL A 94 13.51 -10.32 44.49
CA VAL A 94 12.61 -10.50 45.63
C VAL A 94 11.28 -11.04 45.10
N ARG A 95 10.87 -12.21 45.61
CA ARG A 95 9.57 -12.80 45.32
C ARG A 95 8.61 -12.46 46.45
N LEU A 96 7.66 -11.57 46.16
CA LEU A 96 6.58 -11.21 47.08
C LEU A 96 5.50 -12.29 46.98
N THR A 97 5.26 -13.01 48.07
CA THR A 97 4.26 -14.07 48.15
C THR A 97 3.42 -13.84 49.41
N GLY A 98 2.24 -13.24 49.24
CA GLY A 98 1.37 -12.82 50.32
C GLY A 98 1.03 -11.33 50.27
N ALA A 99 0.50 -10.77 51.36
CA ALA A 99 0.11 -9.37 51.42
C ALA A 99 1.26 -8.51 51.97
N ALA A 100 1.84 -7.64 51.14
CA ALA A 100 2.77 -6.63 51.64
C ALA A 100 2.04 -5.59 52.50
N SER A 101 2.71 -5.10 53.53
CA SER A 101 2.12 -4.11 54.45
C SER A 101 3.04 -2.91 54.68
N VAL A 102 2.43 -1.76 54.90
CA VAL A 102 3.13 -0.50 55.15
C VAL A 102 2.33 0.37 56.12
N ARG A 103 3.02 1.06 57.04
CA ARG A 103 2.39 2.06 57.92
C ARG A 103 2.53 3.45 57.33
N LEU A 104 1.40 4.11 57.17
CA LEU A 104 1.28 5.46 56.62
C LEU A 104 0.66 6.38 57.67
N ARG A 105 1.13 7.62 57.75
CA ARG A 105 0.45 8.72 58.43
C ARG A 105 -0.24 9.54 57.35
N VAL A 106 -1.56 9.67 57.47
CA VAL A 106 -2.36 10.43 56.52
C VAL A 106 -3.14 11.49 57.26
N ASP A 107 -2.98 12.75 56.86
CA ASP A 107 -3.80 13.86 57.33
C ASP A 107 -4.91 14.11 56.31
N GLY A 108 -6.16 13.87 56.70
CA GLY A 108 -7.35 13.92 55.86
C GLY A 108 -8.41 12.88 56.28
N ASP A 109 -9.60 12.98 55.70
CA ASP A 109 -10.70 12.03 55.91
C ASP A 109 -11.25 11.55 54.56
N GLY A 110 -11.43 10.24 54.42
CA GLY A 110 -11.99 9.63 53.22
C GLY A 110 -11.28 8.36 52.76
N PRO A 111 -11.73 7.78 51.64
CA PRO A 111 -11.14 6.59 51.05
C PRO A 111 -9.88 6.93 50.24
N LEU A 112 -8.86 6.08 50.34
CA LEU A 112 -7.64 6.10 49.53
C LEU A 112 -7.35 4.69 49.01
N PHE A 113 -6.54 4.61 47.96
CA PHE A 113 -6.24 3.37 47.26
C PHE A 113 -4.74 3.14 47.19
N ALA A 114 -4.25 2.02 47.72
CA ALA A 114 -2.85 1.65 47.64
C ALA A 114 -2.60 0.64 46.52
N LYS A 115 -1.58 0.89 45.71
CA LYS A 115 -1.17 0.07 44.56
C LYS A 115 0.34 -0.13 44.56
N LEU A 116 0.80 -1.27 44.05
CA LEU A 116 2.22 -1.61 43.97
C LEU A 116 2.62 -1.85 42.52
N TYR A 117 3.63 -1.12 42.07
CA TYR A 117 4.18 -1.20 40.71
C TYR A 117 5.62 -1.72 40.73
N ASP A 118 5.98 -2.45 39.68
CA ASP A 118 7.34 -2.85 39.34
C ASP A 118 7.93 -1.87 38.30
N VAL A 119 9.09 -1.29 38.59
CA VAL A 119 9.78 -0.32 37.75
C VAL A 119 11.11 -0.88 37.29
N ALA A 120 11.24 -1.12 35.98
CA ALA A 120 12.44 -1.66 35.36
C ALA A 120 13.61 -0.63 35.33
N PRO A 121 14.87 -1.10 35.44
CA PRO A 121 16.05 -0.24 35.36
C PRO A 121 16.16 0.45 34.00
N GLY A 122 16.65 1.70 33.99
CA GLY A 122 16.88 2.47 32.75
C GLY A 122 15.66 3.20 32.17
N SER A 123 14.44 2.95 32.66
CA SER A 123 13.19 3.50 32.12
C SER A 123 12.91 4.99 32.45
N GLY A 124 13.87 5.72 33.05
CA GLY A 124 13.66 7.10 33.53
C GLY A 124 12.52 7.25 34.55
N GLY A 125 12.00 6.13 35.09
CA GLY A 125 10.82 6.09 35.95
C GLY A 125 9.47 6.05 35.23
N GLY A 126 9.43 6.02 33.89
CA GLY A 126 8.21 6.06 33.07
C GLY A 126 7.59 4.69 32.76
N SER A 127 8.40 3.63 32.61
CA SER A 127 7.88 2.28 32.38
C SER A 127 7.68 1.56 33.71
N ALA A 128 6.49 1.75 34.30
CA ALA A 128 6.06 1.08 35.53
C ALA A 128 4.91 0.12 35.22
N THR A 129 5.08 -1.16 35.54
CA THR A 129 4.03 -2.18 35.37
C THR A 129 3.36 -2.44 36.71
N LEU A 130 2.04 -2.56 36.72
CA LEU A 130 1.30 -2.79 37.96
C LEU A 130 1.46 -4.27 38.37
N ALA A 131 2.09 -4.53 39.53
CA ALA A 131 2.48 -5.88 39.96
C ALA A 131 1.26 -6.81 40.15
N ARG A 132 0.13 -6.22 40.59
CA ARG A 132 -1.19 -6.85 40.54
C ARG A 132 -2.23 -5.82 40.14
N ARG A 133 -3.08 -6.15 39.17
CA ARG A 133 -4.17 -5.31 38.66
C ARG A 133 -5.34 -5.14 39.64
N LEU A 134 -5.04 -4.82 40.90
CA LEU A 134 -5.98 -4.57 41.98
C LEU A 134 -5.44 -3.46 42.88
N ALA A 135 -6.34 -2.61 43.37
CA ALA A 135 -6.04 -1.63 44.40
C ALA A 135 -6.51 -2.12 45.77
N ALA A 136 -5.79 -1.79 46.84
CA ALA A 136 -6.24 -1.97 48.21
C ALA A 136 -6.96 -0.70 48.70
N PRO A 137 -8.29 -0.70 48.86
CA PRO A 137 -9.00 0.42 49.45
C PRO A 137 -8.75 0.47 50.96
N PHE A 138 -8.51 1.66 51.50
CA PHE A 138 -8.44 1.90 52.93
C PHE A 138 -9.03 3.26 53.27
N ARG A 139 -9.57 3.42 54.48
CA ARG A 139 -10.14 4.68 54.95
C ARG A 139 -9.20 5.31 55.96
N VAL A 140 -9.02 6.62 55.85
CA VAL A 140 -8.15 7.39 56.75
C VAL A 140 -8.99 8.30 57.64
N SER A 141 -8.47 8.57 58.83
CA SER A 141 -9.01 9.57 59.75
C SER A 141 -7.87 10.50 60.17
N PRO A 142 -8.15 11.79 60.47
CA PRO A 142 -7.09 12.78 60.68
C PRO A 142 -6.11 12.40 61.78
N GLY A 143 -4.81 12.53 61.50
CA GLY A 143 -3.74 12.43 62.50
C GLY A 143 -3.44 11.02 63.05
N ARG A 144 -4.00 9.95 62.48
CA ARG A 144 -3.72 8.56 62.89
C ARG A 144 -2.81 7.83 61.92
N ASP A 145 -1.98 6.94 62.47
CA ASP A 145 -1.20 6.00 61.68
C ASP A 145 -2.10 4.84 61.25
N VAL A 146 -2.10 4.52 59.96
CA VAL A 146 -2.87 3.42 59.37
C VAL A 146 -1.90 2.39 58.79
N THR A 147 -2.12 1.13 59.15
CA THR A 147 -1.41 0.00 58.51
C THR A 147 -2.23 -0.44 57.30
N VAL A 148 -1.66 -0.31 56.11
CA VAL A 148 -2.31 -0.70 54.85
C VAL A 148 -1.72 -2.03 54.39
N ALA A 149 -2.59 -3.02 54.17
CA ALA A 149 -2.23 -4.30 53.57
C ALA A 149 -2.61 -4.30 52.07
N LEU A 150 -1.63 -4.58 51.21
CA LEU A 150 -1.80 -4.68 49.77
C LEU A 150 -2.44 -6.03 49.37
N PRO A 151 -3.08 -6.13 48.19
CA PRO A 151 -3.90 -7.29 47.85
C PRO A 151 -3.07 -8.54 47.54
N ALA A 152 -2.77 -9.40 48.53
CA ALA A 152 -1.97 -10.64 48.43
C ALA A 152 -1.00 -10.64 47.21
N MET A 153 -0.90 -11.68 46.39
CA MET A 153 -0.10 -11.78 45.14
C MET A 153 1.16 -12.62 45.31
N ASP A 154 1.51 -13.27 44.20
CA ASP A 154 2.76 -13.97 44.00
C ASP A 154 3.43 -13.33 42.78
N TYR A 155 4.41 -12.45 43.03
CA TYR A 155 5.05 -11.65 42.00
C TYR A 155 6.56 -11.57 42.25
N ARG A 156 7.34 -11.75 41.19
CA ARG A 156 8.80 -11.71 41.24
C ARG A 156 9.29 -10.35 40.73
N PHE A 157 9.95 -9.60 41.60
CA PHE A 157 10.67 -8.39 41.25
C PHE A 157 12.13 -8.74 40.99
N ASP A 158 12.65 -8.42 39.81
CA ASP A 158 14.01 -8.80 39.42
C ASP A 158 15.08 -7.85 39.99
N ARG A 159 16.34 -8.31 39.97
CA ARG A 159 17.48 -7.51 40.45
C ARG A 159 17.57 -6.20 39.65
N GLY A 160 17.78 -5.09 40.36
CA GLY A 160 17.87 -3.75 39.78
C GLY A 160 16.53 -3.04 39.60
N HIS A 161 15.40 -3.75 39.75
CA HIS A 161 14.07 -3.14 39.73
C HIS A 161 13.80 -2.35 41.01
N ARG A 162 12.79 -1.47 40.97
CA ARG A 162 12.32 -0.72 42.15
C ARG A 162 10.85 -1.02 42.40
N LEU A 163 10.49 -1.20 43.67
CA LEU A 163 9.10 -1.27 44.07
C LEU A 163 8.57 0.15 44.26
N ARG A 164 7.49 0.49 43.55
CA ARG A 164 6.83 1.78 43.63
C ARG A 164 5.45 1.61 44.28
N LEU A 165 5.31 2.10 45.50
CA LEU A 165 4.04 2.22 46.20
C LEU A 165 3.36 3.53 45.76
N VAL A 166 2.14 3.40 45.24
CA VAL A 166 1.30 4.53 44.82
C VAL A 166 0.08 4.58 45.72
N ILE A 167 -0.17 5.75 46.32
CA ILE A 167 -1.38 6.05 47.10
C ILE A 167 -2.22 7.02 46.29
N ALA A 168 -3.33 6.57 45.73
CA ALA A 168 -4.22 7.34 44.88
C ALA A 168 -5.49 7.76 45.62
N THR A 169 -6.07 8.90 45.24
CA THR A 169 -7.36 9.38 45.76
C THR A 169 -8.57 8.81 45.00
N THR A 170 -8.34 8.20 43.83
CA THR A 170 -9.40 7.67 42.95
C THR A 170 -9.05 6.29 42.40
N ASP A 171 -10.06 5.47 42.13
CA ASP A 171 -9.95 4.21 41.40
C ASP A 171 -11.30 3.92 40.72
N LEU A 172 -11.29 3.53 39.43
CA LEU A 172 -12.50 3.28 38.64
C LEU A 172 -13.42 2.24 39.28
N GLY A 173 -12.90 1.33 40.11
CA GLY A 173 -13.69 0.30 40.79
C GLY A 173 -14.48 0.79 42.01
N PHE A 174 -14.32 2.05 42.46
CA PHE A 174 -14.88 2.53 43.72
C PHE A 174 -15.49 3.94 43.62
N ALA A 175 -16.59 4.16 44.34
CA ALA A 175 -17.23 5.48 44.42
C ALA A 175 -16.42 6.43 45.32
N THR A 176 -16.05 7.59 44.78
CA THR A 176 -15.34 8.64 45.50
C THR A 176 -16.29 9.72 46.03
N PRO A 177 -16.00 10.33 47.20
CA PRO A 177 -16.85 11.39 47.77
C PRO A 177 -17.08 12.58 46.83
N ALA A 178 -18.27 13.16 46.87
CA ALA A 178 -18.64 14.32 46.05
C ALA A 178 -17.96 15.63 46.50
N LYS A 179 -17.48 15.70 47.75
CA LYS A 179 -16.79 16.89 48.28
C LYS A 179 -15.28 16.82 47.97
N PRO A 180 -14.67 17.91 47.46
CA PRO A 180 -13.23 17.98 47.30
C PRO A 180 -12.49 17.78 48.64
N ALA A 181 -11.37 17.08 48.60
CA ALA A 181 -10.52 16.85 49.77
C ALA A 181 -9.04 16.91 49.40
N SER A 182 -8.18 17.25 50.35
CA SER A 182 -6.73 17.15 50.21
C SER A 182 -6.19 16.22 51.29
N TYR A 183 -5.24 15.36 50.92
CA TYR A 183 -4.61 14.42 51.84
C TYR A 183 -3.11 14.70 51.88
N LYS A 184 -2.52 14.68 53.07
CA LYS A 184 -1.06 14.67 53.23
C LYS A 184 -0.62 13.29 53.64
N VAL A 185 0.18 12.64 52.80
CA VAL A 185 0.59 11.25 53.00
C VAL A 185 2.08 11.19 53.32
N ARG A 186 2.41 10.49 54.40
CA ARG A 186 3.79 10.20 54.81
C ARG A 186 3.97 8.73 55.16
N VAL A 187 5.07 8.13 54.69
CA VAL A 187 5.44 6.76 55.06
C VAL A 187 6.16 6.77 56.43
N VAL A 188 5.70 5.92 57.35
CA VAL A 188 6.22 5.82 58.73
C VAL A 188 7.04 4.53 58.94
N SER A 189 6.81 3.49 58.13
CA SER A 189 7.57 2.23 58.19
C SER A 189 8.12 1.82 56.82
N PRO A 190 9.19 0.99 56.77
CA PRO A 190 9.53 0.28 55.54
C PRO A 190 8.35 -0.58 55.05
N LEU A 191 8.36 -0.90 53.76
CA LEU A 191 7.44 -1.86 53.15
C LEU A 191 7.83 -3.27 53.60
N ALA A 192 6.97 -3.93 54.36
CA ALA A 192 7.15 -5.32 54.74
C ALA A 192 6.66 -6.22 53.61
N VAL A 193 7.57 -6.94 52.98
CA VAL A 193 7.30 -7.84 51.87
C VAL A 193 7.44 -9.29 52.36
N PRO A 194 6.33 -10.05 52.49
CA PRO A 194 6.43 -11.47 52.79
C PRO A 194 7.05 -12.19 51.60
N THR A 195 8.12 -12.95 51.84
CA THR A 195 8.82 -13.72 50.81
C THR A 195 8.88 -15.19 51.19
N VAL A 196 8.66 -16.08 50.22
CA VAL A 196 8.89 -17.52 50.38
C VAL A 196 9.96 -17.95 49.37
N PRO A 197 11.26 -17.93 49.75
CA PRO A 197 12.36 -18.23 48.81
C PRO A 197 12.31 -19.65 48.23
N ALA A 198 11.71 -20.60 48.95
CA ALA A 198 11.59 -21.99 48.54
C ALA A 198 10.49 -22.26 47.50
N LEU A 199 9.67 -21.25 47.17
CA LEU A 199 8.54 -21.41 46.24
C LEU A 199 9.03 -21.32 44.79
N THR A 200 8.90 -22.41 44.04
CA THR A 200 9.13 -22.44 42.60
C THR A 200 7.81 -22.54 41.85
N THR A 201 7.62 -21.69 40.84
CA THR A 201 6.47 -21.76 39.91
C THR A 201 6.98 -22.10 38.53
N ALA A 202 6.32 -23.05 37.87
CA ALA A 202 6.63 -23.35 36.48
C ALA A 202 6.28 -22.14 35.59
N PRO A 203 7.09 -21.81 34.58
CA PRO A 203 6.69 -20.85 33.57
C PRO A 203 5.48 -21.38 32.82
N THR A 204 4.45 -20.55 32.64
CA THR A 204 3.26 -20.93 31.90
C THR A 204 3.63 -21.12 30.42
N PRO A 205 3.48 -22.32 29.83
CA PRO A 205 3.81 -22.52 28.44
C PRO A 205 2.89 -21.68 27.55
N LEU A 206 3.45 -21.13 26.47
CA LEU A 206 2.62 -20.47 25.46
C LEU A 206 1.66 -21.50 24.86
N PRO A 207 0.36 -21.19 24.73
CA PRO A 207 -0.59 -22.08 24.08
C PRO A 207 -0.15 -22.43 22.66
N ALA A 208 -0.33 -23.68 22.24
CA ALA A 208 0.11 -24.17 20.93
C ALA A 208 -0.45 -23.34 19.74
N TRP A 209 -1.63 -22.73 19.89
CA TRP A 209 -2.26 -21.90 18.85
C TRP A 209 -1.46 -20.62 18.52
N VAL A 210 -0.61 -20.15 19.43
CA VAL A 210 0.27 -18.99 19.18
C VAL A 210 1.21 -19.28 18.00
N TRP A 211 1.65 -20.53 17.85
CA TRP A 211 2.48 -20.98 16.73
C TRP A 211 1.70 -21.17 15.42
N ALA A 212 0.36 -21.23 15.46
CA ALA A 212 -0.48 -21.34 14.28
C ALA A 212 -0.77 -19.98 13.62
N LEU A 213 -0.69 -18.87 14.37
CA LEU A 213 -0.94 -17.53 13.86
C LEU A 213 -0.04 -17.11 12.68
N PRO A 214 1.29 -17.33 12.70
CA PRO A 214 2.16 -16.94 11.58
C PRO A 214 1.82 -17.72 10.32
N VAL A 215 1.50 -19.01 10.47
CA VAL A 215 1.13 -19.88 9.35
C VAL A 215 -0.18 -19.39 8.73
N ALA A 216 -1.20 -19.08 9.55
CA ALA A 216 -2.48 -18.54 9.10
C ALA A 216 -2.35 -17.19 8.37
N ALA A 217 -1.45 -16.31 8.85
CA ALA A 217 -1.18 -15.03 8.20
C ALA A 217 -0.54 -15.22 6.82
N ILE A 218 0.41 -16.16 6.69
CA ILE A 218 1.06 -16.48 5.42
C ILE A 218 0.06 -17.09 4.42
N THR A 219 -0.79 -18.03 4.85
CA THR A 219 -1.82 -18.60 3.98
C THR A 219 -2.82 -17.57 3.51
N LEU A 220 -3.25 -16.65 4.38
CA LEU A 220 -4.15 -15.55 4.00
C LEU A 220 -3.49 -14.61 2.98
N ALA A 221 -2.22 -14.25 3.19
CA ALA A 221 -1.47 -13.43 2.24
C ALA A 221 -1.34 -14.10 0.86
N LEU A 222 -1.04 -15.40 0.83
CA LEU A 222 -1.00 -16.20 -0.40
C LEU A 222 -2.36 -16.23 -1.11
N LEU A 223 -3.45 -16.47 -0.36
CA LEU A 223 -4.81 -16.49 -0.91
C LEU A 223 -5.22 -15.15 -1.54
N ILE A 224 -4.71 -14.02 -1.04
CA ILE A 224 -4.98 -12.69 -1.61
C ILE A 224 -4.15 -12.43 -2.88
N LEU A 225 -2.93 -12.97 -2.96
CA LEU A 225 -2.00 -12.74 -4.08
C LEU A 225 -2.29 -13.62 -5.32
N ILE A 226 -2.95 -14.78 -5.15
CA ILE A 226 -3.15 -15.77 -6.21
C ILE A 226 -4.27 -15.43 -7.24
N PRO A 227 -5.41 -14.79 -6.92
CA PRO A 227 -6.52 -14.66 -7.88
C PRO A 227 -6.25 -13.69 -9.04
N GLY A 228 -5.24 -12.81 -8.91
CA GLY A 228 -4.98 -11.73 -9.87
C GLY A 228 -4.01 -12.06 -11.00
N ARG A 229 -3.30 -13.20 -10.94
CA ARG A 229 -2.30 -13.57 -11.95
C ARG A 229 -2.75 -14.82 -12.70
N ARG A 230 -3.62 -14.64 -13.70
CA ARG A 230 -3.80 -15.65 -14.76
C ARG A 230 -2.41 -15.99 -15.30
N ARG A 231 -1.98 -17.24 -15.08
CA ARG A 231 -0.70 -17.71 -15.62
C ARG A 231 -0.70 -17.50 -17.13
N PRO A 232 0.35 -16.90 -17.70
CA PRO A 232 0.44 -16.75 -19.14
C PRO A 232 0.30 -18.08 -19.86
N GLY A 233 -0.59 -18.16 -20.86
CA GLY A 233 -0.52 -19.25 -21.83
C GLY A 233 0.85 -19.22 -22.53
N PRO A 234 1.45 -20.38 -22.85
CA PRO A 234 2.81 -20.45 -23.39
C PRO A 234 2.95 -19.55 -24.62
N GLU A 235 4.05 -18.80 -24.70
CA GLU A 235 4.43 -18.09 -25.93
C GLU A 235 4.78 -19.12 -26.99
N ARG A 236 3.98 -19.15 -28.06
CA ARG A 236 4.23 -19.96 -29.24
C ARG A 236 4.29 -19.00 -30.41
N ASP A 237 5.33 -19.14 -31.22
CA ASP A 237 5.44 -18.39 -32.47
C ASP A 237 4.21 -18.70 -33.33
N SER A 238 3.59 -17.66 -33.85
CA SER A 238 2.33 -17.73 -34.56
C SER A 238 2.40 -16.82 -35.77
N ASP A 239 1.89 -17.29 -36.90
CA ASP A 239 1.83 -16.50 -38.15
C ASP A 239 0.82 -15.35 -38.09
N VAL A 240 0.11 -15.18 -36.97
CA VAL A 240 -0.89 -14.15 -36.73
C VAL A 240 -0.22 -12.85 -36.31
N PRO A 241 -0.26 -11.79 -37.15
CA PRO A 241 0.36 -10.50 -36.81
C PRO A 241 -0.19 -9.87 -35.53
N LEU A 242 -1.50 -9.93 -35.30
CA LEU A 242 -2.11 -9.34 -34.12
C LEU A 242 -3.33 -10.13 -33.66
N GLU A 243 -3.35 -10.46 -32.38
CA GLU A 243 -4.49 -11.01 -31.67
C GLU A 243 -4.77 -10.20 -30.41
N ILE A 244 -6.02 -9.75 -30.24
CA ILE A 244 -6.50 -9.02 -29.07
C ILE A 244 -7.61 -9.84 -28.41
N THR A 245 -7.51 -10.06 -27.10
CA THR A 245 -8.50 -10.86 -26.35
C THR A 245 -8.90 -10.16 -25.04
N GLY A 246 -10.19 -9.81 -24.94
CA GLY A 246 -10.83 -9.27 -23.74
C GLY A 246 -10.22 -7.98 -23.21
N LEU A 247 -9.67 -7.15 -24.10
CA LEU A 247 -8.88 -5.98 -23.73
C LEU A 247 -9.76 -4.91 -23.10
N THR A 248 -9.39 -4.45 -21.91
CA THR A 248 -10.15 -3.45 -21.15
C THR A 248 -9.21 -2.40 -20.57
N LYS A 249 -9.62 -1.13 -20.66
CA LYS A 249 -8.90 0.01 -20.08
C LYS A 249 -9.85 1.07 -19.53
N ALA A 250 -9.68 1.39 -18.26
CA ALA A 250 -10.26 2.52 -17.57
C ALA A 250 -9.17 3.54 -17.16
N TYR A 251 -9.47 4.82 -17.30
CA TYR A 251 -8.63 5.91 -16.80
C TYR A 251 -9.04 6.28 -15.36
N LYS A 252 -8.14 6.97 -14.63
CA LYS A 252 -8.33 7.34 -13.22
C LYS A 252 -9.59 8.17 -12.94
N ASN A 253 -10.10 8.87 -13.95
CA ASN A 253 -11.34 9.64 -13.89
C ASN A 253 -12.61 8.76 -13.96
N GLY A 254 -12.46 7.43 -13.96
CA GLY A 254 -13.57 6.48 -14.11
C GLY A 254 -14.01 6.26 -15.55
N HIS A 255 -13.39 6.91 -16.54
CA HIS A 255 -13.74 6.74 -17.94
C HIS A 255 -13.23 5.41 -18.48
N LEU A 256 -14.16 4.51 -18.81
CA LEU A 256 -13.89 3.23 -19.47
C LEU A 256 -13.64 3.48 -20.96
N ALA A 257 -12.37 3.59 -21.36
CA ALA A 257 -11.97 3.92 -22.72
C ALA A 257 -12.02 2.72 -23.68
N VAL A 258 -11.79 1.52 -23.18
CA VAL A 258 -11.90 0.27 -23.93
C VAL A 258 -12.56 -0.78 -23.03
N ALA A 259 -13.53 -1.52 -23.54
CA ALA A 259 -14.30 -2.49 -22.79
C ALA A 259 -14.43 -3.81 -23.58
N ASP A 260 -13.81 -4.88 -23.06
CA ASP A 260 -13.89 -6.25 -23.62
C ASP A 260 -13.62 -6.34 -25.15
N LEU A 261 -12.62 -5.59 -25.62
CA LEU A 261 -12.28 -5.55 -27.03
C LEU A 261 -11.54 -6.83 -27.44
N SER A 262 -12.07 -7.55 -28.43
CA SER A 262 -11.45 -8.76 -28.99
C SER A 262 -11.51 -8.75 -30.51
N PHE A 263 -10.39 -8.95 -31.20
CA PHE A 263 -10.34 -9.18 -32.65
C PHE A 263 -8.96 -9.70 -33.05
N ARG A 264 -8.87 -10.22 -34.28
CA ARG A 264 -7.63 -10.78 -34.84
C ARG A 264 -7.37 -10.15 -36.21
N VAL A 265 -6.10 -9.99 -36.55
CA VAL A 265 -5.61 -9.47 -37.83
C VAL A 265 -4.72 -10.52 -38.44
N GLU A 266 -4.98 -10.88 -39.70
CA GLU A 266 -4.17 -11.85 -40.43
C GLU A 266 -3.06 -11.16 -41.24
N LYS A 267 -2.14 -11.97 -41.76
CA LYS A 267 -1.03 -11.50 -42.59
C LYS A 267 -1.54 -10.90 -43.91
N GLY A 268 -0.94 -9.77 -44.31
CA GLY A 268 -1.30 -9.05 -45.54
C GLY A 268 -2.58 -8.23 -45.44
N HIS A 269 -3.24 -8.18 -44.29
CA HIS A 269 -4.38 -7.30 -44.08
C HIS A 269 -3.93 -5.84 -44.02
N VAL A 270 -4.63 -4.99 -44.75
CA VAL A 270 -4.73 -3.56 -44.44
C VAL A 270 -6.01 -3.37 -43.65
N LEU A 271 -5.88 -3.14 -42.34
CA LEU A 271 -6.96 -3.05 -41.37
C LEU A 271 -7.23 -1.59 -41.00
N GLY A 272 -8.46 -1.14 -41.20
CA GLY A 272 -8.96 0.13 -40.69
C GLY A 272 -9.59 -0.03 -39.29
N LEU A 273 -9.11 0.72 -38.30
CA LEU A 273 -9.78 0.87 -37.01
C LEU A 273 -10.67 2.12 -37.08
N LEU A 274 -11.98 1.92 -37.15
CA LEU A 274 -12.97 2.99 -37.33
C LEU A 274 -13.75 3.27 -36.06
N GLY A 275 -14.28 4.47 -35.97
CA GLY A 275 -15.14 4.88 -34.87
C GLY A 275 -15.14 6.39 -34.72
N PRO A 276 -16.13 6.97 -34.02
CA PRO A 276 -16.11 8.40 -33.71
C PRO A 276 -14.94 8.75 -32.79
N ASN A 277 -14.73 10.05 -32.58
CA ASN A 277 -13.80 10.52 -31.55
C ASN A 277 -14.25 10.02 -30.17
N GLY A 278 -13.32 9.52 -29.37
CA GLY A 278 -13.63 8.92 -28.08
C GLY A 278 -14.05 7.44 -28.14
N ALA A 279 -14.11 6.80 -29.30
CA ALA A 279 -14.45 5.38 -29.42
C ALA A 279 -13.43 4.40 -28.82
N GLY A 280 -12.24 4.89 -28.40
CA GLY A 280 -11.18 4.07 -27.81
C GLY A 280 -10.03 3.72 -28.75
N LYS A 281 -10.06 4.15 -30.04
CA LYS A 281 -9.04 3.84 -31.07
C LYS A 281 -7.61 4.11 -30.62
N THR A 282 -7.29 5.36 -30.30
CA THR A 282 -5.96 5.79 -29.83
C THR A 282 -5.55 5.06 -28.55
N THR A 283 -6.49 4.77 -27.65
CA THR A 283 -6.20 3.98 -26.42
C THR A 283 -5.81 2.54 -26.78
N THR A 284 -6.52 1.91 -27.72
CA THR A 284 -6.16 0.57 -28.25
C THR A 284 -4.78 0.57 -28.91
N LEU A 285 -4.49 1.54 -29.78
CA LEU A 285 -3.19 1.64 -30.45
C LEU A 285 -2.05 1.91 -29.46
N ARG A 286 -2.25 2.77 -28.46
CA ARG A 286 -1.25 3.01 -27.40
C ARG A 286 -0.99 1.76 -26.56
N MET A 287 -2.00 0.93 -26.29
CA MET A 287 -1.82 -0.37 -25.66
C MET A 287 -0.99 -1.30 -26.56
N LEU A 288 -1.31 -1.38 -27.86
CA LEU A 288 -0.61 -2.22 -28.84
C LEU A 288 0.88 -1.88 -28.98
N MET A 289 1.25 -0.61 -28.87
CA MET A 289 2.66 -0.18 -28.89
C MET A 289 3.36 -0.34 -27.54
N GLY A 290 2.67 -0.82 -26.50
CA GLY A 290 3.23 -0.92 -25.15
C GLY A 290 3.44 0.43 -24.46
N LEU A 291 2.76 1.51 -24.89
CA LEU A 291 2.84 2.82 -24.22
C LEU A 291 1.98 2.89 -22.95
N ILE A 292 0.94 2.07 -22.87
CA ILE A 292 0.05 1.96 -21.69
C ILE A 292 -0.30 0.50 -21.41
N HIS A 293 -0.47 0.17 -20.13
CA HIS A 293 -0.93 -1.16 -19.71
C HIS A 293 -2.45 -1.30 -19.80
N PRO A 294 -2.97 -2.44 -20.30
CA PRO A 294 -4.37 -2.80 -20.13
C PRO A 294 -4.66 -3.13 -18.66
N ASP A 295 -5.91 -2.90 -18.23
CA ASP A 295 -6.35 -3.28 -16.88
C ASP A 295 -6.79 -4.75 -16.84
N SER A 296 -7.32 -5.27 -17.95
CA SER A 296 -7.55 -6.70 -18.17
C SER A 296 -7.46 -7.06 -19.65
N GLY A 297 -7.39 -8.37 -19.94
CA GLY A 297 -7.19 -8.90 -21.29
C GLY A 297 -5.72 -8.97 -21.69
N GLU A 298 -5.46 -9.36 -22.93
CA GLU A 298 -4.12 -9.42 -23.49
C GLU A 298 -4.10 -9.07 -24.98
N MET A 299 -2.92 -8.65 -25.46
CA MET A 299 -2.62 -8.56 -26.88
C MET A 299 -1.38 -9.39 -27.18
N ARG A 300 -1.37 -10.03 -28.34
CA ARG A 300 -0.24 -10.79 -28.85
C ARG A 300 0.12 -10.33 -30.24
N ILE A 301 1.41 -10.16 -30.48
CA ILE A 301 1.99 -9.91 -31.80
C ILE A 301 2.81 -11.16 -32.15
N PHE A 302 2.52 -11.82 -33.27
CA PHE A 302 3.16 -13.10 -33.65
C PHE A 302 3.18 -14.14 -32.51
N GLY A 303 2.09 -14.20 -31.73
CA GLY A 303 1.96 -15.10 -30.58
C GLY A 303 2.68 -14.67 -29.29
N HIS A 304 3.52 -13.64 -29.34
CA HIS A 304 4.20 -13.06 -28.18
C HIS A 304 3.39 -11.95 -27.52
N ARG A 305 3.37 -11.92 -26.20
CA ARG A 305 2.58 -10.93 -25.46
C ARG A 305 3.14 -9.52 -25.58
N VAL A 306 2.24 -8.57 -25.71
CA VAL A 306 2.57 -7.14 -25.71
C VAL A 306 2.50 -6.59 -24.29
N TYR A 307 3.57 -5.94 -23.88
CA TYR A 307 3.67 -5.12 -22.68
C TYR A 307 4.74 -4.04 -22.90
N PRO A 308 4.74 -2.94 -22.13
CA PRO A 308 5.83 -1.96 -22.12
C PRO A 308 7.21 -2.61 -22.05
N GLY A 309 8.01 -2.41 -23.10
CA GLY A 309 9.35 -2.99 -23.24
C GLY A 309 9.39 -4.45 -23.72
N ALA A 310 8.28 -5.01 -24.22
CA ALA A 310 8.27 -6.35 -24.79
C ALA A 310 9.20 -6.44 -26.02
N PRO A 311 10.07 -7.47 -26.12
CA PRO A 311 10.99 -7.62 -27.25
C PRO A 311 10.29 -7.67 -28.62
N VAL A 312 9.06 -8.17 -28.66
CA VAL A 312 8.26 -8.24 -29.89
C VAL A 312 7.95 -6.87 -30.50
N LEU A 313 8.01 -5.79 -29.70
CA LEU A 313 7.82 -4.42 -30.20
C LEU A 313 8.88 -4.01 -31.24
N ALA A 314 10.04 -4.68 -31.27
CA ALA A 314 11.05 -4.45 -32.33
C ALA A 314 10.57 -4.89 -33.73
N ARG A 315 9.53 -5.74 -33.81
CA ARG A 315 8.88 -6.17 -35.06
C ARG A 315 7.70 -5.28 -35.46
N LEU A 316 7.43 -4.23 -34.68
CA LEU A 316 6.33 -3.30 -34.90
C LEU A 316 6.89 -1.93 -35.31
N GLY A 317 6.44 -1.43 -36.45
CA GLY A 317 6.62 -0.05 -36.86
C GLY A 317 5.43 0.76 -36.39
N SER A 318 5.66 1.95 -35.83
CA SER A 318 4.54 2.79 -35.37
C SER A 318 4.69 4.26 -35.67
N PHE A 319 3.57 4.90 -35.95
CA PHE A 319 3.42 6.34 -36.00
C PHE A 319 2.21 6.76 -35.16
N VAL A 320 2.44 7.50 -34.08
CA VAL A 320 1.37 8.03 -33.20
C VAL A 320 1.69 9.46 -32.83
N GLU A 321 0.69 10.33 -32.99
CA GLU A 321 0.70 11.76 -32.65
C GLU A 321 1.94 12.52 -33.18
N GLY A 322 1.85 13.05 -34.42
CA GLY A 322 2.69 14.13 -34.96
C GLY A 322 4.22 13.93 -34.88
N PRO A 323 4.93 13.82 -36.01
CA PRO A 323 6.34 13.44 -35.95
C PRO A 323 7.22 14.53 -35.30
N GLY A 324 7.95 14.14 -34.24
CA GLY A 324 8.89 14.99 -33.50
C GLY A 324 10.23 15.20 -34.24
N PHE A 325 10.20 15.59 -35.51
CA PHE A 325 11.40 15.80 -36.31
C PHE A 325 12.18 17.04 -35.88
N LEU A 326 13.51 16.97 -36.02
CA LEU A 326 14.40 18.11 -35.87
C LEU A 326 14.32 18.97 -37.14
N PRO A 327 13.75 20.20 -37.06
CA PRO A 327 13.37 20.97 -38.24
C PRO A 327 14.57 21.52 -39.04
N HIS A 328 15.73 21.63 -38.40
CA HIS A 328 16.97 22.12 -39.01
C HIS A 328 17.77 21.02 -39.72
N LEU A 329 17.48 19.75 -39.43
CA LEU A 329 18.13 18.60 -40.07
C LEU A 329 17.40 18.21 -41.35
N THR A 330 18.12 17.54 -42.25
CA THR A 330 17.52 16.98 -43.47
C THR A 330 16.59 15.80 -43.13
N GLY A 331 15.74 15.39 -44.06
CA GLY A 331 14.92 14.20 -43.88
C GLY A 331 15.77 12.95 -43.63
N ARG A 332 16.88 12.82 -44.38
CA ARG A 332 17.83 11.71 -44.24
C ARG A 332 18.49 11.69 -42.86
N ASP A 333 18.95 12.84 -42.37
CA ASP A 333 19.60 12.94 -41.05
C ASP A 333 18.62 12.63 -39.91
N ASN A 334 17.34 13.00 -40.04
CA ASN A 334 16.32 12.65 -39.06
C ASN A 334 16.13 11.12 -38.96
N LEU A 335 16.11 10.42 -40.11
CA LEU A 335 15.96 8.96 -40.15
C LEU A 335 17.20 8.25 -39.61
N ASP A 336 18.41 8.68 -39.99
CA ASP A 336 19.67 8.14 -39.46
C ASP A 336 19.77 8.33 -37.95
N LEU A 337 19.44 9.52 -37.45
CA LEU A 337 19.43 9.81 -36.02
C LEU A 337 18.42 8.92 -35.26
N TYR A 338 17.20 8.79 -35.79
CA TYR A 338 16.17 7.94 -35.20
C TYR A 338 16.64 6.48 -35.11
N TRP A 339 17.19 5.94 -36.21
CA TRP A 339 17.65 4.55 -36.22
C TRP A 339 18.78 4.31 -35.22
N ARG A 340 19.76 5.20 -35.15
CA ARG A 340 20.87 5.11 -34.19
C ARG A 340 20.37 5.15 -32.74
N ALA A 341 19.32 5.93 -32.45
CA ALA A 341 18.72 5.99 -31.12
C ALA A 341 18.08 4.65 -30.69
N THR A 342 17.71 3.77 -31.62
CA THR A 342 17.23 2.41 -31.30
C THR A 342 18.33 1.48 -30.79
N GLY A 343 19.61 1.81 -31.02
CA GLY A 343 20.75 0.96 -30.69
C GLY A 343 20.94 -0.26 -31.61
N ARG A 344 20.14 -0.38 -32.68
CA ARG A 344 20.20 -1.49 -33.63
C ARG A 344 21.30 -1.29 -34.69
N PRO A 345 21.85 -2.39 -35.27
CA PRO A 345 22.82 -2.31 -36.36
C PRO A 345 22.30 -1.52 -37.56
N LEU A 346 23.14 -0.70 -38.21
CA LEU A 346 22.74 0.14 -39.35
C LEU A 346 22.31 -0.67 -40.59
N ASN A 347 22.87 -1.87 -40.78
CA ASN A 347 22.51 -2.75 -41.89
C ASN A 347 21.08 -3.32 -41.78
N GLU A 348 20.49 -3.29 -40.59
CA GLU A 348 19.09 -3.67 -40.37
C GLU A 348 18.12 -2.52 -40.63
N ALA A 349 18.59 -1.29 -40.90
CA ALA A 349 17.71 -0.12 -41.05
C ALA A 349 16.80 -0.21 -42.28
N HIS A 350 17.26 -0.89 -43.34
CA HIS A 350 16.58 -0.93 -44.64
C HIS A 350 16.18 0.47 -45.16
N LEU A 351 17.04 1.46 -44.91
CA LEU A 351 16.76 2.88 -45.15
C LEU A 351 16.36 3.14 -46.61
N ASP A 352 17.10 2.59 -47.58
CA ASP A 352 16.84 2.83 -49.00
C ASP A 352 15.48 2.27 -49.45
N GLU A 353 15.09 1.09 -48.97
CA GLU A 353 13.78 0.48 -49.28
C GLU A 353 12.65 1.31 -48.65
N ALA A 354 12.78 1.72 -47.39
CA ALA A 354 11.81 2.58 -46.72
C ALA A 354 11.63 3.93 -47.44
N LEU A 355 12.73 4.53 -47.90
CA LEU A 355 12.71 5.77 -48.67
C LEU A 355 12.09 5.62 -50.06
N GLN A 356 12.34 4.50 -50.73
CA GLN A 356 11.73 4.17 -52.02
C GLN A 356 10.20 4.02 -51.88
N ILE A 357 9.73 3.37 -50.81
CA ILE A 357 8.29 3.20 -50.55
C ILE A 357 7.62 4.54 -50.23
N ALA A 358 8.26 5.39 -49.41
CA ALA A 358 7.75 6.69 -49.01
C ALA A 358 7.79 7.77 -50.12
N ASP A 359 8.59 7.55 -51.17
CA ASP A 359 8.63 8.35 -52.40
C ASP A 359 8.83 9.86 -52.18
N LEU A 360 9.81 10.22 -51.34
CA LEU A 360 10.13 11.61 -51.00
C LEU A 360 11.09 12.29 -52.00
N GLY A 361 11.75 11.50 -52.85
CA GLY A 361 12.69 12.00 -53.88
C GLY A 361 13.75 12.94 -53.33
N SER A 362 14.02 14.04 -54.05
CA SER A 362 15.03 15.05 -53.69
C SER A 362 14.67 15.89 -52.45
N ALA A 363 13.48 15.71 -51.87
CA ALA A 363 13.14 16.39 -50.62
C ALA A 363 14.03 15.96 -49.46
N LEU A 364 14.53 14.72 -49.48
CA LEU A 364 15.28 14.10 -48.39
C LEU A 364 16.55 14.87 -48.01
N ASP A 365 17.16 15.58 -48.95
CA ASP A 365 18.39 16.34 -48.76
C ASP A 365 18.14 17.80 -48.33
N ARG A 366 16.86 18.17 -48.13
CA ARG A 366 16.45 19.50 -47.64
C ARG A 366 16.02 19.45 -46.17
N PRO A 367 16.24 20.54 -45.41
CA PRO A 367 15.78 20.64 -44.03
C PRO A 367 14.28 20.45 -43.86
N VAL A 368 13.85 19.68 -42.85
CA VAL A 368 12.44 19.33 -42.61
C VAL A 368 11.55 20.56 -42.37
N ARG A 369 12.10 21.68 -41.89
CA ARG A 369 11.34 22.96 -41.78
C ARG A 369 10.73 23.44 -43.10
N THR A 370 11.28 22.99 -44.23
CA THR A 370 10.81 23.37 -45.58
C THR A 370 9.70 22.44 -46.11
N TYR A 371 9.38 21.37 -45.37
CA TYR A 371 8.43 20.36 -45.82
C TYR A 371 6.99 20.84 -45.62
N SER A 372 6.14 20.52 -46.60
CA SER A 372 4.68 20.57 -46.45
C SER A 372 4.22 19.53 -45.43
N GLN A 373 2.97 19.63 -44.98
CA GLN A 373 2.39 18.66 -44.04
C GLN A 373 2.43 17.23 -44.59
N GLY A 374 2.00 17.02 -45.84
CA GLY A 374 2.07 15.71 -46.50
C GLY A 374 3.48 15.15 -46.60
N MET A 375 4.49 15.98 -46.86
CA MET A 375 5.89 15.54 -46.88
C MET A 375 6.38 15.11 -45.49
N ARG A 376 6.02 15.84 -44.43
CA ARG A 376 6.36 15.44 -43.05
C ARG A 376 5.69 14.12 -42.69
N GLN A 377 4.44 13.95 -43.09
CA GLN A 377 3.69 12.72 -42.85
C GLN A 377 4.32 11.52 -43.57
N ARG A 378 4.73 11.70 -44.83
CA ARG A 378 5.46 10.66 -45.58
C ARG A 378 6.81 10.33 -44.94
N LEU A 379 7.53 11.33 -44.45
CA LEU A 379 8.77 11.10 -43.69
C LEU A 379 8.51 10.32 -42.39
N ALA A 380 7.40 10.60 -41.70
CA ALA A 380 7.02 9.88 -40.48
C ALA A 380 6.71 8.42 -40.74
N ILE A 381 6.07 8.13 -41.86
CA ILE A 381 5.79 6.77 -42.30
C ILE A 381 7.06 6.08 -42.76
N ALA A 382 7.97 6.77 -43.46
CA ALA A 382 9.30 6.24 -43.77
C ALA A 382 10.06 5.85 -42.49
N GLN A 383 10.00 6.70 -41.46
CA GLN A 383 10.58 6.40 -40.14
C GLN A 383 9.97 5.15 -39.51
N ALA A 384 8.65 4.99 -39.57
CA ALA A 384 7.95 3.82 -39.05
C ALA A 384 8.22 2.53 -39.87
N MET A 385 8.65 2.66 -41.13
CA MET A 385 9.04 1.56 -42.01
C MET A 385 10.50 1.12 -41.84
N LEU A 386 11.32 1.85 -41.07
CA LEU A 386 12.71 1.45 -40.83
C LEU A 386 12.76 0.07 -40.15
N GLY A 387 13.64 -0.80 -40.64
CA GLY A 387 13.68 -2.20 -40.23
C GLY A 387 12.63 -3.10 -40.91
N LEU A 388 11.80 -2.54 -41.81
CA LEU A 388 10.74 -3.22 -42.55
C LEU A 388 9.87 -4.14 -41.68
N PRO A 389 9.27 -3.60 -40.61
CA PRO A 389 8.50 -4.39 -39.67
C PRO A 389 7.33 -5.12 -40.35
N ASP A 390 7.09 -6.37 -39.93
CA ASP A 390 5.99 -7.19 -40.43
C ASP A 390 4.60 -6.58 -40.11
N LEU A 391 4.53 -5.76 -39.07
CA LEU A 391 3.33 -5.06 -38.62
C LEU A 391 3.59 -3.54 -38.51
N LEU A 392 2.85 -2.75 -39.28
CA LEU A 392 2.88 -1.28 -39.24
C LEU A 392 1.59 -0.74 -38.63
N VAL A 393 1.70 0.16 -37.65
CA VAL A 393 0.55 0.74 -36.92
C VAL A 393 0.58 2.27 -37.02
N LEU A 394 -0.48 2.86 -37.56
CA LEU A 394 -0.57 4.29 -37.86
C LEU A 394 -1.82 4.89 -37.21
N ASP A 395 -1.64 5.92 -36.38
CA ASP A 395 -2.76 6.64 -35.76
C ASP A 395 -3.09 7.93 -36.55
N GLU A 396 -4.28 7.96 -37.17
CA GLU A 396 -4.82 9.07 -37.98
C GLU A 396 -3.80 9.64 -38.99
N PRO A 397 -3.20 8.81 -39.87
CA PRO A 397 -2.09 9.23 -40.72
C PRO A 397 -2.48 10.24 -41.82
N THR A 398 -3.76 10.45 -42.07
CA THR A 398 -4.28 11.37 -43.10
C THR A 398 -4.81 12.68 -42.53
N ASN A 399 -4.75 12.85 -41.21
CA ASN A 399 -5.31 14.02 -40.56
C ASN A 399 -4.64 15.32 -41.04
N GLY A 400 -5.46 16.28 -41.47
CA GLY A 400 -5.05 17.59 -41.99
C GLY A 400 -4.32 17.55 -43.35
N LEU A 401 -4.43 16.45 -44.11
CA LEU A 401 -3.95 16.37 -45.48
C LEU A 401 -5.04 16.75 -46.48
N ASP A 402 -4.66 17.38 -47.58
CA ASP A 402 -5.55 17.65 -48.71
C ASP A 402 -5.86 16.36 -49.51
N PRO A 403 -6.96 16.28 -50.28
CA PRO A 403 -7.33 15.05 -51.01
C PRO A 403 -6.22 14.44 -51.90
N PRO A 404 -5.39 15.21 -52.62
CA PRO A 404 -4.27 14.64 -53.37
C PRO A 404 -3.22 13.97 -52.47
N GLN A 405 -2.92 14.58 -51.32
CA GLN A 405 -1.95 14.07 -50.35
C GLN A 405 -2.46 12.79 -49.66
N ILE A 406 -3.77 12.70 -49.39
CA ILE A 406 -4.42 11.49 -48.88
C ILE A 406 -4.27 10.34 -49.89
N ARG A 407 -4.46 10.62 -51.18
CA ARG A 407 -4.29 9.62 -52.24
C ARG A 407 -2.85 9.13 -52.36
N GLU A 408 -1.88 10.06 -52.36
CA GLU A 408 -0.45 9.70 -52.32
C GLU A 408 -0.13 8.83 -51.09
N MET A 409 -0.67 9.20 -49.93
CA MET A 409 -0.44 8.47 -48.69
C MET A 409 -0.97 7.03 -48.77
N ARG A 410 -2.19 6.87 -49.28
CA ARG A 410 -2.79 5.56 -49.51
C ARG A 410 -1.90 4.69 -50.40
N GLU A 411 -1.37 5.24 -51.48
CA GLU A 411 -0.49 4.49 -52.39
C GLU A 411 0.76 3.98 -51.66
N VAL A 412 1.33 4.77 -50.76
CA VAL A 412 2.45 4.35 -49.89
C VAL A 412 2.06 3.14 -49.01
N LEU A 413 0.90 3.20 -48.36
CA LEU A 413 0.42 2.11 -47.49
C LEU A 413 0.11 0.82 -48.26
N VAL A 414 -0.52 0.96 -49.43
CA VAL A 414 -0.83 -0.17 -50.31
C VAL A 414 0.45 -0.81 -50.85
N ARG A 415 1.44 -0.01 -51.27
CA ARG A 415 2.76 -0.52 -51.69
C ARG A 415 3.46 -1.28 -50.58
N TYR A 416 3.38 -0.80 -49.34
CA TYR A 416 3.97 -1.50 -48.20
C TYR A 416 3.28 -2.84 -47.92
N ALA A 417 1.95 -2.87 -47.95
CA ALA A 417 1.16 -4.07 -47.73
C ALA A 417 1.30 -5.11 -48.86
N ALA A 418 1.51 -4.67 -50.10
CA ALA A 418 1.70 -5.55 -51.27
C ALA A 418 2.92 -6.50 -51.13
N ALA A 419 3.87 -6.17 -50.25
CA ALA A 419 4.98 -7.05 -49.90
C ALA A 419 4.63 -8.14 -48.86
N GLY A 420 3.33 -8.34 -48.57
CA GLY A 420 2.84 -9.34 -47.60
C GLY A 420 2.91 -8.90 -46.14
N ARG A 421 3.12 -7.60 -45.90
CA ARG A 421 3.19 -6.98 -44.57
C ARG A 421 1.80 -6.52 -44.12
N THR A 422 1.55 -6.50 -42.82
CA THR A 422 0.26 -6.11 -42.25
C THR A 422 0.29 -4.65 -41.82
N VAL A 423 -0.77 -3.90 -42.15
CA VAL A 423 -0.88 -2.47 -41.83
C VAL A 423 -2.18 -2.22 -41.06
N ILE A 424 -2.10 -1.53 -39.93
CA ILE A 424 -3.22 -1.08 -39.13
C ILE A 424 -3.27 0.44 -39.16
N VAL A 425 -4.40 1.00 -39.57
CA VAL A 425 -4.62 2.44 -39.66
C VAL A 425 -5.85 2.80 -38.84
N SER A 426 -5.76 3.76 -37.92
CA SER A 426 -6.96 4.39 -37.38
C SER A 426 -7.41 5.52 -38.30
N SER A 427 -8.72 5.62 -38.52
CA SER A 427 -9.32 6.77 -39.20
C SER A 427 -10.73 6.99 -38.65
N HIS A 428 -11.13 8.25 -38.59
CA HIS A 428 -12.53 8.66 -38.36
C HIS A 428 -13.28 8.91 -39.68
N LEU A 429 -12.58 8.87 -40.83
CA LEU A 429 -13.14 9.10 -42.15
C LEU A 429 -13.42 7.78 -42.86
N LEU A 430 -14.71 7.42 -42.92
CA LEU A 430 -15.16 6.14 -43.50
C LEU A 430 -14.75 5.97 -44.97
N ALA A 431 -14.86 7.04 -45.77
CA ALA A 431 -14.49 7.03 -47.19
C ALA A 431 -12.99 6.72 -47.42
N GLU A 432 -12.12 7.03 -46.46
CA GLU A 432 -10.70 6.72 -46.57
C GLU A 432 -10.44 5.23 -46.39
N VAL A 433 -11.12 4.62 -45.43
CA VAL A 433 -11.00 3.19 -45.13
C VAL A 433 -11.53 2.36 -46.28
N GLU A 434 -12.69 2.71 -46.85
CA GLU A 434 -13.26 1.98 -47.99
C GLU A 434 -12.30 1.85 -49.17
N GLN A 435 -11.51 2.90 -49.40
CA GLN A 435 -10.63 2.97 -50.55
C GLN A 435 -9.22 2.42 -50.26
N THR A 436 -8.85 2.20 -48.99
CA THR A 436 -7.49 1.84 -48.58
C THR A 436 -7.42 0.47 -47.92
N CYS A 437 -8.45 0.09 -47.16
CA CYS A 437 -8.42 -1.05 -46.27
C CYS A 437 -9.14 -2.26 -46.86
N THR A 438 -8.56 -3.43 -46.65
CA THR A 438 -9.18 -4.73 -46.98
C THR A 438 -10.19 -5.15 -45.91
N HIS A 439 -9.90 -4.81 -44.65
CA HIS A 439 -10.65 -5.20 -43.48
C HIS A 439 -10.87 -3.98 -42.58
N ALA A 440 -11.92 -4.03 -41.78
CA ALA A 440 -12.26 -2.96 -40.85
C ALA A 440 -12.71 -3.52 -39.50
N VAL A 441 -12.40 -2.79 -38.43
CA VAL A 441 -12.94 -2.97 -37.09
C VAL A 441 -13.64 -1.68 -36.70
N VAL A 442 -14.96 -1.74 -36.55
CA VAL A 442 -15.79 -0.60 -36.15
C VAL A 442 -15.90 -0.59 -34.63
N MET A 443 -15.51 0.51 -34.00
CA MET A 443 -15.57 0.74 -32.56
C MET A 443 -16.56 1.85 -32.22
N ALA A 444 -17.32 1.65 -31.13
CA ALA A 444 -18.15 2.67 -30.50
C ALA A 444 -18.16 2.47 -28.99
N GLY A 445 -18.08 3.55 -28.20
CA GLY A 445 -18.12 3.47 -26.74
C GLY A 445 -17.07 2.55 -26.11
N GLY A 446 -15.89 2.42 -26.72
CA GLY A 446 -14.82 1.52 -26.24
C GLY A 446 -15.01 0.04 -26.59
N ARG A 447 -16.05 -0.33 -27.33
CA ARG A 447 -16.37 -1.72 -27.70
C ARG A 447 -16.26 -1.94 -29.20
N ARG A 448 -16.05 -3.19 -29.62
CA ARG A 448 -16.17 -3.61 -31.02
C ARG A 448 -17.64 -3.77 -31.38
N VAL A 449 -18.09 -3.07 -32.41
CA VAL A 449 -19.44 -3.20 -32.96
C VAL A 449 -19.47 -4.14 -34.15
N ALA A 450 -18.51 -4.01 -35.06
CA ALA A 450 -18.35 -4.91 -36.21
C ALA A 450 -16.86 -5.16 -36.50
N ALA A 451 -16.54 -6.31 -37.09
CA ALA A 451 -15.20 -6.61 -37.60
C ALA A 451 -15.27 -7.61 -38.76
N GLY A 452 -14.53 -7.37 -39.83
CA GLY A 452 -14.51 -8.23 -41.01
C GLY A 452 -13.96 -7.53 -42.25
N PRO A 453 -14.06 -8.17 -43.43
CA PRO A 453 -13.78 -7.53 -44.71
C PRO A 453 -14.65 -6.28 -44.89
N VAL A 454 -14.09 -5.22 -45.46
CA VAL A 454 -14.84 -3.96 -45.67
C VAL A 454 -16.09 -4.21 -46.52
N ALA A 455 -15.98 -5.03 -47.56
CA ALA A 455 -17.09 -5.37 -48.45
C ALA A 455 -18.27 -6.06 -47.74
N GLU A 456 -18.01 -6.81 -46.67
CA GLU A 456 -19.07 -7.44 -45.87
C GLU A 456 -19.77 -6.43 -44.96
N ILE A 457 -19.01 -5.47 -44.41
CA ILE A 457 -19.55 -4.42 -43.51
C ILE A 457 -20.39 -3.41 -44.30
N THR A 458 -20.01 -3.07 -45.53
CA THR A 458 -20.77 -2.14 -46.39
C THR A 458 -22.05 -2.76 -46.97
N GLY A 459 -22.13 -4.09 -47.06
CA GLY A 459 -23.17 -4.79 -47.82
C GLY A 459 -23.10 -4.51 -49.33
N SER A 460 -23.96 -5.18 -50.11
CA SER A 460 -23.97 -5.05 -51.57
C SER A 460 -24.46 -3.67 -52.03
N GLY A 461 -23.51 -2.74 -52.24
CA GLY A 461 -23.73 -1.47 -52.97
C GLY A 461 -24.02 -0.22 -52.12
N ARG A 462 -23.85 -0.25 -50.80
CA ARG A 462 -23.99 0.93 -49.92
C ARG A 462 -22.62 1.49 -49.52
N ARG A 463 -22.57 2.76 -49.12
CA ARG A 463 -21.37 3.36 -48.54
C ARG A 463 -21.22 2.93 -47.08
N LEU A 464 -20.00 2.79 -46.61
CA LEU A 464 -19.61 2.44 -45.24
C LEU A 464 -20.15 3.46 -44.25
N GLU A 465 -20.32 4.71 -44.67
CA GLU A 465 -20.95 5.75 -43.87
C GLU A 465 -22.40 5.41 -43.50
N ASP A 466 -23.19 4.92 -44.45
CA ASP A 466 -24.59 4.55 -44.21
C ASP A 466 -24.68 3.33 -43.28
N ALA A 467 -23.85 2.31 -43.54
CA ALA A 467 -23.76 1.11 -42.71
C ALA A 467 -23.31 1.44 -41.28
N PHE A 468 -22.35 2.36 -41.13
CA PHE A 468 -21.85 2.79 -39.83
C PHE A 468 -22.89 3.55 -39.01
N LEU A 469 -23.66 4.43 -39.64
CA LEU A 469 -24.75 5.15 -38.97
C LEU A 469 -25.87 4.19 -38.53
N GLU A 470 -26.19 3.17 -39.33
CA GLU A 470 -27.13 2.11 -38.96
C GLU A 470 -26.61 1.31 -37.75
N ILE A 471 -25.36 0.83 -37.83
CA ILE A 471 -24.73 0.03 -36.77
C ILE A 471 -24.62 0.80 -35.44
N ILE A 472 -24.29 2.09 -35.46
CA ILE A 472 -24.25 2.91 -34.25
C ILE A 472 -25.66 3.30 -33.77
N GLY A 473 -26.59 3.57 -34.69
CA GLY A 473 -27.97 3.91 -34.39
C GLY A 473 -28.74 2.77 -33.71
N GLU A 474 -28.47 1.53 -34.08
CA GLU A 474 -29.06 0.34 -33.44
C GLU A 474 -28.46 0.02 -32.06
N THR A 475 -27.25 0.53 -31.77
CA THR A 475 -26.53 0.24 -30.52
C THR A 475 -26.77 1.31 -29.43
N SER A 476 -27.44 2.43 -29.75
CA SER A 476 -27.66 3.58 -28.84
C SER A 476 -28.95 3.50 -28.03
#